data_AF-A0A5B3IET1-F1
#
_entry.id   AF-A0A5B3IET1-F1
#
_cell.length_a   1.000
_cell.length_b   1.000
_cell.length_c   1.000
_cell.angle_alpha   90.00
_cell.angle_beta   90.00
_cell.angle_gamma   90.00
#
_symmetry.space_group_name_H-M   'P 1'
#
loop_
_entity.id
_entity.type
_entity.pdbx_description
1 polymer ?
#
loop_
_entity_poly.entity_id
_entity_poly.type
_entity_poly.pdbx_seq_one_letter_code
_entity_poly.pdbx_strand_id
1 'polypeptide(L)'
;MVTSTDVRGNGYLYIGSVRYSLDSAKPAFESAPFAMGRIGRLGEEYDTRYFLNDHLESVRAIVTQNGVVTVEYDYMPYGMQHKKQFFGNI
;
A
#
# COMPACT_ATOMS: atom_id res chain seq x y z
N MET A 1 16.99 -4.11 11.12
CA MET A 1 15.67 -4.51 11.65
C MET A 1 15.20 -3.41 12.58
N VAL A 2 13.97 -2.91 12.42
CA VAL A 2 13.43 -1.79 13.21
C VAL A 2 12.02 -2.13 13.68
N THR A 3 11.69 -1.80 14.93
CA THR A 3 10.37 -2.00 15.53
C THR A 3 9.77 -0.67 15.96
N SER A 4 8.47 -0.48 15.73
CA SER A 4 7.70 0.65 16.24
C SER A 4 6.44 0.11 16.89
N THR A 5 6.34 0.24 18.20
CA THR A 5 5.25 -0.30 19.00
C THR A 5 4.73 0.75 19.99
N ASP A 6 3.43 0.70 20.26
CA ASP A 6 2.81 1.40 21.39
C ASP A 6 3.20 0.72 22.73
N VAL A 7 2.84 1.35 23.86
CA VAL A 7 3.04 0.86 25.23
C VAL A 7 2.44 -0.52 25.49
N ARG A 8 1.45 -0.93 24.69
CA ARG A 8 0.81 -2.27 24.73
C ARG A 8 1.57 -3.34 23.93
N GLY A 9 2.64 -2.99 23.23
CA GLY A 9 3.40 -3.89 22.37
C GLY A 9 2.81 -4.07 20.96
N ASN A 10 1.72 -3.36 20.64
CA ASN A 10 1.10 -3.39 19.31
C ASN A 10 1.84 -2.47 18.34
N GLY A 11 2.06 -2.91 17.11
CA GLY A 11 2.68 -2.07 16.09
C GLY A 11 3.26 -2.85 14.92
N TYR A 12 4.43 -2.44 14.45
CA TYR A 12 5.07 -3.02 13.27
C TYR A 12 6.54 -3.35 13.48
N LEU A 13 6.94 -4.47 12.89
CA LEU A 13 8.32 -4.89 12.71
C LEU A 13 8.71 -4.77 11.23
N TYR A 14 9.84 -4.12 10.98
CA TYR A 14 10.42 -3.93 9.66
C TYR A 14 11.72 -4.74 9.51
N ILE A 15 11.72 -5.68 8.56
CA ILE A 15 12.91 -6.44 8.15
C ILE A 15 13.20 -6.09 6.70
N GLY A 16 14.20 -5.23 6.50
CA GLY A 16 14.41 -4.59 5.20
C GLY A 16 13.19 -3.75 4.83
N SER A 17 12.62 -4.01 3.67
CA SER A 17 11.41 -3.37 3.16
C SER A 17 10.12 -4.12 3.53
N VAL A 18 10.22 -5.31 4.13
CA VAL A 18 9.08 -6.13 4.54
C VAL A 18 8.54 -5.65 5.89
N ARG A 19 7.22 -5.55 5.98
CA ARG A 19 6.47 -5.14 7.17
C ARG A 19 5.73 -6.34 7.75
N TYR A 20 5.81 -6.47 9.07
CA TYR A 20 5.10 -7.45 9.88
C TYR A 20 4.26 -6.72 10.92
N SER A 21 3.01 -7.11 11.13
CA SER A 21 2.20 -6.62 12.25
C SER A 21 2.59 -7.33 13.55
N LEU A 22 2.54 -6.60 14.65
CA LEU A 22 2.81 -7.10 16.01
C LEU A 22 1.55 -6.90 16.85
N ASP A 23 0.92 -8.00 17.26
CA ASP A 23 -0.24 -8.01 18.17
C ASP A 23 0.09 -8.79 19.46
N SER A 24 1.19 -8.41 20.11
CA SER A 24 1.69 -8.93 21.40
C SER A 24 2.10 -10.41 21.49
N ALA A 25 1.68 -11.28 20.57
CA ALA A 25 2.00 -12.71 20.61
C ALA A 25 3.12 -13.10 19.66
N LYS A 26 2.99 -12.80 18.36
CA LYS A 26 3.98 -13.13 17.31
C LYS A 26 3.89 -12.15 16.14
N PRO A 27 5.00 -11.82 15.47
CA PRO A 27 4.96 -11.07 14.22
C PRO A 27 4.21 -11.86 13.14
N ALA A 28 3.23 -11.22 12.50
CA ALA A 28 2.54 -11.77 11.34
C ALA A 28 2.93 -10.98 10.09
N PHE A 29 3.15 -11.66 8.97
CA PHE A 29 3.44 -10.97 7.71
C PHE A 29 2.27 -10.04 7.35
N GLU A 30 2.58 -8.78 7.02
CA GLU A 30 1.59 -7.78 6.67
C GLU A 30 1.76 -7.32 5.23
N SER A 31 2.98 -6.95 4.81
CA SER A 31 3.22 -6.59 3.42
C SER A 31 4.70 -6.62 3.02
N ALA A 32 4.93 -6.80 1.72
CA ALA A 32 6.25 -6.65 1.11
C ALA A 32 6.12 -5.87 -0.22
N PRO A 33 6.99 -4.88 -0.47
CA PRO A 33 7.04 -4.23 -1.77
C PRO A 33 7.77 -5.12 -2.78
N PHE A 34 7.43 -4.92 -4.05
CA PHE A 34 8.15 -5.40 -5.23
C PHE A 34 8.16 -4.27 -6.27
N ALA A 35 8.88 -4.45 -7.38
CA ALA A 35 9.16 -3.42 -8.40
C ALA A 35 8.14 -2.26 -8.49
N MET A 36 6.95 -2.50 -9.03
CA MET A 36 5.88 -1.50 -9.17
C MET A 36 4.67 -1.86 -8.30
N GLY A 37 4.89 -2.43 -7.12
CA GLY A 37 3.75 -2.86 -6.31
C GLY A 37 4.05 -3.32 -4.90
N ARG A 38 3.01 -3.81 -4.25
CA ARG A 38 3.07 -4.38 -2.91
C ARG A 38 2.09 -5.53 -2.80
N ILE A 39 2.56 -6.64 -2.23
CA ILE A 39 1.70 -7.69 -1.71
C ILE A 39 1.35 -7.28 -0.29
N GLY A 40 0.07 -7.26 0.07
CA GLY A 40 -0.38 -6.85 1.39
C GLY A 40 -1.56 -7.68 1.88
N ARG A 41 -1.73 -7.70 3.20
CA ARG A 41 -2.84 -8.40 3.83
C ARG A 41 -4.15 -7.62 3.62
N LEU A 42 -5.19 -8.31 3.17
CA LEU A 42 -6.56 -7.83 3.01
C LEU A 42 -7.48 -8.76 3.82
N GLY A 43 -7.68 -8.44 5.09
CA GLY A 43 -8.40 -9.31 6.02
C GLY A 43 -7.63 -10.60 6.31
N GLU A 44 -8.22 -11.74 5.93
CA GLU A 44 -7.60 -13.07 6.05
C GLU A 44 -6.78 -13.48 4.83
N GLU A 45 -6.94 -12.77 3.71
CA GLU A 45 -6.27 -13.05 2.44
C GLU A 45 -5.11 -12.07 2.17
N TYR A 46 -4.40 -12.31 1.08
CA TYR A 46 -3.39 -11.40 0.54
C TYR A 46 -3.83 -10.91 -0.84
N ASP A 47 -3.66 -9.61 -1.05
CA ASP A 47 -3.85 -8.98 -2.35
C ASP A 47 -2.53 -8.46 -2.91
N THR A 48 -2.49 -8.32 -4.23
CA THR A 48 -1.41 -7.62 -4.92
C THR A 48 -1.95 -6.31 -5.46
N ARG A 49 -1.25 -5.22 -5.14
CA ARG A 49 -1.54 -3.86 -5.59
C ARG A 49 -0.40 -3.35 -6.45
N TYR A 50 -0.71 -2.97 -7.68
CA TYR A 50 0.21 -2.38 -8.65
C TYR A 50 0.06 -0.86 -8.64
N PHE A 51 1.18 -0.15 -8.66
CA PHE A 51 1.27 1.30 -8.60
C PHE A 51 1.69 1.78 -9.97
N LEU A 52 0.75 2.37 -10.70
CA LEU A 52 0.99 2.90 -12.04
C LEU A 52 1.50 4.32 -11.91
N ASN A 53 2.76 4.52 -12.29
CA ASN A 53 3.41 5.82 -12.23
C ASN A 53 3.38 6.50 -13.60
N ASP A 54 3.33 7.83 -13.60
CA ASP A 54 3.63 8.61 -14.80
C ASP A 54 5.14 8.77 -15.03
N HIS A 55 5.50 9.51 -16.08
CA HIS A 55 6.89 9.79 -16.45
C HIS A 55 7.67 10.64 -15.43
N LEU A 56 6.99 11.21 -14.43
CA LEU A 56 7.58 11.95 -13.31
C LEU A 56 7.60 11.11 -12.03
N GLU A 57 7.36 9.80 -12.15
CA GLU A 57 7.30 8.82 -11.05
C GLU A 57 6.17 9.09 -10.03
N SER A 58 5.16 9.88 -10.40
CA SER A 58 3.98 10.12 -9.57
C SER A 58 2.95 9.00 -9.77
N VAL A 59 2.45 8.42 -8.67
CA VAL A 59 1.45 7.34 -8.71
C VAL A 59 0.10 7.87 -9.22
N ARG A 60 -0.32 7.49 -10.43
CA ARG A 60 -1.60 7.89 -11.03
C ARG A 60 -2.73 6.94 -10.72
N ALA A 61 -2.46 5.66 -10.53
CA ALA A 61 -3.47 4.68 -10.18
C ALA A 61 -2.90 3.55 -9.34
N ILE A 62 -3.76 2.97 -8.50
CA ILE A 62 -3.51 1.71 -7.84
C ILE A 62 -4.49 0.67 -8.41
N VAL A 63 -3.93 -0.44 -8.89
CA VAL A 63 -4.69 -1.49 -9.59
C VAL A 63 -4.51 -2.81 -8.85
N THR A 64 -5.59 -3.57 -8.68
CA THR A 64 -5.53 -4.92 -8.09
C THR A 64 -4.99 -5.95 -9.07
N GLN A 65 -4.68 -7.14 -8.58
CA GLN A 65 -4.33 -8.31 -9.42
C GLN A 65 -5.37 -8.68 -10.48
N ASN A 66 -6.62 -8.26 -10.31
CA ASN A 66 -7.70 -8.52 -11.26
C ASN A 66 -7.88 -7.37 -12.27
N GLY A 67 -6.98 -6.38 -12.29
CA GLY A 67 -7.07 -5.22 -13.17
C GLY A 67 -8.07 -4.15 -12.71
N VAL A 68 -8.61 -4.26 -11.50
CA VAL A 68 -9.57 -3.28 -10.96
C VAL A 68 -8.83 -2.08 -10.39
N VAL A 69 -9.18 -0.87 -10.84
CA VAL A 69 -8.64 0.38 -10.30
C VAL A 69 -9.30 0.67 -8.96
N THR A 70 -8.51 0.75 -7.88
CA THR A 70 -9.01 1.06 -6.53
C THR A 70 -8.87 2.54 -6.21
N VAL A 71 -7.84 3.18 -6.76
CA VAL A 71 -7.58 4.61 -6.57
C VAL A 71 -7.00 5.19 -7.84
N GLU A 72 -7.36 6.44 -8.11
CA GLU A 72 -6.89 7.25 -9.23
C GLU A 72 -6.56 8.64 -8.68
N TYR A 73 -5.40 9.14 -9.07
CA TYR A 73 -4.84 10.38 -8.59
C TYR A 73 -4.53 11.31 -9.77
N ASP A 74 -5.14 12.50 -9.73
CA ASP A 74 -4.70 13.61 -10.54
C ASP A 74 -3.70 14.45 -9.75
N TYR A 75 -2.74 15.03 -10.46
CA TYR A 75 -1.77 15.96 -9.89
C TYR A 75 -1.69 17.18 -10.79
N MET A 76 -1.81 18.35 -10.18
CA MET A 76 -1.50 19.65 -10.76
C MET A 76 0.03 19.83 -10.87
N PRO A 77 0.51 20.86 -11.59
CA PRO A 77 1.91 21.25 -11.52
C PRO A 77 2.39 21.38 -10.06
N TYR A 78 3.63 20.98 -9.81
CA TYR A 78 4.24 20.90 -8.47
C TYR A 78 3.64 19.84 -7.52
N GLY A 79 2.93 18.86 -8.04
CA GLY A 79 2.54 17.65 -7.28
C GLY A 79 1.35 17.83 -6.35
N MET A 80 0.60 18.93 -6.47
CA MET A 80 -0.63 19.11 -5.69
C MET A 80 -1.68 18.09 -6.16
N GLN A 81 -2.03 17.16 -5.28
CA GLN A 81 -3.02 16.13 -5.58
C GLN A 81 -4.41 16.74 -5.74
N HIS A 82 -5.02 16.49 -6.89
CA HIS A 82 -6.41 16.79 -7.16
C HIS A 82 -7.24 15.53 -6.94
N LYS A 83 -8.18 15.58 -5.99
CA LYS A 83 -8.99 14.42 -5.62
C LYS A 83 -10.05 14.19 -6.69
N LYS A 84 -9.95 13.10 -7.45
CA LYS A 84 -11.08 12.61 -8.25
C LYS A 84 -12.17 12.07 -7.32
N GLN A 85 -13.43 12.46 -7.56
CA GLN A 85 -14.57 11.73 -7.03
C GLN A 85 -14.84 10.56 -7.98
N PHE A 86 -14.70 9.34 -7.48
CA PHE A 86 -15.16 8.15 -8.18
C PHE A 86 -16.69 8.14 -8.21
N PHE A 87 -17.28 8.43 -9.37
CA PHE A 87 -18.65 8.05 -9.70
C PHE A 87 -18.54 6.75 -10.49
N GLY A 88 -18.74 5.61 -9.83
CA GLY A 88 -18.54 4.29 -10.45
C GLY A 88 -19.48 4.02 -11.63
N ASN A 89 -18.90 3.55 -12.73
CA ASN A 89 -19.12 2.21 -13.30
C ASN A 89 -18.31 2.09 -14.61
N ILE A 90 -17.54 1.00 -14.75
CA ILE A 90 -17.20 0.42 -16.05
C ILE A 90 -17.76 -1.00 -16.04
#